data_AF-A0A947JG76-F1
#
_entry.id   AF-A0A947JG76-F1
#
_cell.length_a   1.000
_cell.length_b   1.000
_cell.length_c   1.000
_cell.angle_alpha   90.00
_cell.angle_beta   90.00
_cell.angle_gamma   90.00
#
_symmetry.space_group_name_H-M   'P 1'
#
loop_
_entity.id
_entity.type
_entity.pdbx_description
1 polymer ?
#
loop_
_entity_poly.entity_id
_entity_poly.type
_entity_poly.pdbx_seq_one_letter_code
_entity_poly.pdbx_strand_id
1 'polypeptide(L)'
;MNQRYTINPPIQELTELFKNQRNFDALASSIEEPRVKVHEAISKMAYVYEKVRNAVDYQEEHLIRKNAIKRMLKRRIITKERGTVISEPLIRELIRAGYLKNDYFPEKRIPDIELIVNKYITLINLTVGQYQTLQEKKKNKTFDWIISTAAYEIQEYLSPSIKDDALVESMYKIIRPNLELINEIPNPEDRDVQIYIAIHRALIKSDQAILRYHLIYYYAPEWKYMTPDEIPNFAQKLPELQTRIEHQINNKMSDRLARYMKKFAPLFIILKDVVDQNSDKAEEMLANPQELEKAITKACQKKYALASSKLTRGVFRSIIYIFLTKTIMAFIFELPYELIFLDHIILLPLAINVIFHPVLMALIATSIKVPT
;
A
#
# COMPACT_ATOMS: atom_id res chain seq x y z
N MET A 1 33.23 -30.12 -8.70
CA MET A 1 33.30 -29.10 -9.77
C MET A 1 32.11 -28.16 -9.57
N ASN A 2 32.34 -26.91 -9.18
CA ASN A 2 31.25 -25.93 -9.02
C ASN A 2 30.87 -25.39 -10.40
N GLN A 3 29.82 -25.95 -11.01
CA GLN A 3 29.19 -25.33 -12.18
C GLN A 3 28.60 -23.99 -11.76
N ARG A 4 29.16 -22.90 -12.31
CA ARG A 4 28.59 -21.56 -12.20
C ARG A 4 27.62 -21.35 -13.36
N TYR A 5 26.42 -20.90 -13.05
CA TYR A 5 25.39 -20.61 -14.06
C TYR A 5 25.44 -19.14 -14.48
N THR A 6 25.12 -18.88 -15.75
CA THR A 6 24.94 -17.52 -16.26
C THR A 6 23.62 -16.94 -15.77
N ILE A 7 23.67 -15.76 -15.16
CA ILE A 7 22.48 -15.06 -14.65
C ILE A 7 21.83 -14.30 -15.82
N ASN A 8 20.50 -14.32 -15.87
CA ASN A 8 19.74 -13.59 -16.89
C ASN A 8 19.94 -12.06 -16.73
N PRO A 9 20.20 -11.28 -17.80
CA PRO A 9 20.49 -9.84 -17.69
C PRO A 9 19.50 -9.01 -16.85
N PRO A 10 18.15 -9.19 -16.94
CA PRO A 10 17.21 -8.45 -16.10
C PRO A 10 17.35 -8.73 -14.59
N ILE A 11 17.96 -9.86 -14.22
CA ILE A 11 18.25 -10.21 -12.82
C ILE A 11 19.59 -9.60 -12.38
N GLN A 12 20.56 -9.46 -13.28
CA GLN A 12 21.81 -8.75 -12.99
C GLN A 12 21.55 -7.25 -12.75
N GLU A 13 20.74 -6.61 -13.60
CA GLU A 13 20.31 -5.23 -13.39
C GLU A 13 19.61 -5.04 -12.02
N LEU A 14 18.78 -6.01 -11.63
CA LEU A 14 18.10 -6.03 -10.33
C LEU A 14 19.10 -6.10 -9.17
N THR A 15 20.10 -6.99 -9.25
CA THR A 15 21.10 -7.15 -8.19
C THR A 15 21.97 -5.91 -8.03
N GLU A 16 22.40 -5.30 -9.14
CA GLU A 16 23.17 -4.05 -9.13
C GLU A 16 22.38 -2.90 -8.47
N LEU A 17 21.10 -2.75 -8.82
CA LEU A 17 20.24 -1.73 -8.22
C LEU A 17 20.06 -1.97 -6.71
N PHE A 18 19.84 -3.21 -6.28
CA PHE A 18 19.70 -3.53 -4.85
C PHE A 18 20.97 -3.28 -4.05
N LYS A 19 22.14 -3.54 -4.66
CA LYS A 19 23.46 -3.23 -4.08
C LYS A 19 23.61 -1.72 -3.88
N ASN A 20 23.29 -0.92 -4.89
CA ASN A 20 23.39 0.55 -4.83
C ASN A 20 22.40 1.17 -3.82
N GLN A 21 21.22 0.56 -3.64
CA GLN A 21 20.18 1.05 -2.73
C GLN A 21 20.36 0.63 -1.27
N ARG A 22 21.36 -0.20 -0.92
CA ARG A 22 21.50 -0.78 0.44
C ARG A 22 21.60 0.27 1.55
N ASN A 23 22.32 1.37 1.29
CA ASN A 23 22.60 2.43 2.27
C ASN A 23 21.91 3.75 1.92
N PHE A 24 21.06 3.76 0.89
CA PHE A 24 20.38 4.97 0.46
C PHE A 24 19.09 5.15 1.26
N ASP A 25 19.24 5.67 2.48
CA ASP A 25 18.12 6.26 3.19
C ASP A 25 18.07 7.75 2.85
N ALA A 26 17.41 8.09 1.73
CA ALA A 26 17.27 9.46 1.27
C ALA A 26 16.74 10.39 2.38
N LEU A 27 15.97 9.85 3.32
CA LEU A 27 15.28 10.61 4.35
C LEU A 27 15.99 10.57 5.70
N ALA A 28 17.08 9.81 5.85
CA ALA A 28 17.93 9.90 7.02
C ALA A 28 18.67 11.24 6.99
N SER A 29 18.30 12.15 7.91
CA SER A 29 19.07 13.34 8.21
C SER A 29 20.52 12.99 8.55
N SER A 30 21.47 13.81 8.12
CA SER A 30 22.81 13.82 8.72
C SER A 30 22.71 14.18 10.22
N ILE A 31 23.74 13.88 11.01
CA ILE A 31 23.73 14.08 12.48
C ILE A 31 23.45 15.55 12.85
N GLU A 32 23.79 16.50 11.98
CA GLU A 32 23.76 17.94 12.24
C GLU A 32 22.48 18.65 11.77
N GLU A 33 21.53 17.95 11.12
CA GLU A 33 20.34 18.59 10.56
C GLU A 33 19.16 18.66 11.55
N PRO A 34 18.44 19.80 11.64
CA PRO A 34 17.20 19.90 12.41
C PRO A 34 16.14 18.89 11.97
N ARG A 35 15.45 18.29 12.95
CA ARG A 35 14.51 17.18 12.73
C ARG A 35 13.15 17.47 13.35
N VAL A 36 12.11 16.97 12.70
CA VAL A 36 10.74 17.10 13.21
C VAL A 36 10.58 16.25 14.46
N LYS A 37 10.39 16.91 15.61
CA LYS A 37 10.11 16.28 16.90
C LYS A 37 8.67 16.49 17.32
N VAL A 38 8.09 15.47 17.92
CA VAL A 38 6.76 15.55 18.54
C VAL A 38 6.81 15.04 19.98
N HIS A 39 6.06 15.70 20.89
CA HIS A 39 5.91 15.25 22.27
C HIS A 39 5.24 13.87 22.37
N GLU A 40 5.91 12.97 23.08
CA GLU A 40 5.60 11.55 23.18
C GLU A 40 4.23 11.27 23.83
N ALA A 41 3.79 12.12 24.76
CA ALA A 41 2.50 12.00 25.43
C ALA A 41 1.30 12.18 24.49
N ILE A 42 1.40 13.06 23.48
CA ILE A 42 0.34 13.31 22.48
C ILE A 42 0.33 12.18 21.43
N SER A 43 1.48 11.56 21.16
CA SER A 43 1.61 10.46 20.21
C SER A 43 0.92 9.17 20.69
N LYS A 44 0.87 8.89 22.00
CA LYS A 44 0.29 7.64 22.52
C LYS A 44 -1.20 7.46 22.18
N MET A 45 -2.02 8.51 22.27
CA MET A 45 -3.45 8.42 21.97
C MET A 45 -3.72 8.29 20.46
N ALA A 46 -3.02 9.08 19.64
CA ALA A 46 -3.11 8.99 18.19
C ALA A 46 -2.67 7.61 17.68
N TYR A 47 -1.59 7.08 18.24
CA TYR A 47 -1.10 5.73 17.96
C TYR A 47 -2.12 4.65 18.31
N VAL A 48 -2.76 4.72 19.48
CA VAL A 48 -3.79 3.76 19.90
C VAL A 48 -4.99 3.81 18.95
N TYR A 49 -5.48 5.00 18.60
CA TYR A 49 -6.58 5.15 17.65
C TYR A 49 -6.24 4.53 16.28
N GLU A 50 -5.04 4.78 15.76
CA GLU A 50 -4.62 4.19 14.48
C GLU A 50 -4.40 2.68 14.57
N LYS A 51 -3.94 2.14 15.69
CA LYS A 51 -3.88 0.68 15.89
C LYS A 51 -5.27 0.03 15.88
N VAL A 52 -6.27 0.66 16.48
CA VAL A 52 -7.67 0.20 16.42
C VAL A 52 -8.21 0.31 15.01
N ARG A 53 -7.86 1.36 14.25
CA ARG A 53 -8.34 1.55 12.86
C ARG A 53 -7.68 0.65 11.82
N ASN A 54 -6.44 0.24 12.05
CA ASN A 54 -5.76 -0.78 11.25
C ASN A 54 -6.10 -2.20 11.77
N ALA A 55 -6.66 -2.30 12.98
CA ALA A 55 -7.71 -3.28 13.25
C ALA A 55 -8.96 -2.95 12.50
N VAL A 56 -9.99 -3.78 12.39
CA VAL A 56 -11.11 -3.46 11.48
C VAL A 56 -10.76 -3.42 9.98
N ASP A 57 -9.85 -2.58 9.47
CA ASP A 57 -9.51 -2.44 8.05
C ASP A 57 -8.50 -3.52 7.60
N TYR A 58 -8.98 -4.50 6.81
CA TYR A 58 -8.15 -5.57 6.25
C TYR A 58 -7.55 -5.10 4.92
N GLN A 59 -6.36 -4.50 4.98
CA GLN A 59 -5.59 -4.05 3.82
C GLN A 59 -4.17 -4.59 3.86
N GLU A 60 -3.50 -4.59 2.70
CA GLU A 60 -2.07 -4.91 2.63
C GLU A 60 -1.25 -3.88 3.41
N GLU A 61 -0.20 -4.33 4.10
CA GLU A 61 0.52 -3.53 5.08
C GLU A 61 1.16 -2.27 4.48
N HIS A 62 1.67 -2.37 3.25
CA HIS A 62 2.25 -1.24 2.52
C HIS A 62 1.21 -0.17 2.13
N LEU A 63 -0.09 -0.51 2.10
CA LEU A 63 -1.15 0.45 1.78
C LEU A 63 -1.54 1.32 2.99
N ILE A 64 -1.19 0.90 4.21
CA ILE A 64 -1.65 1.54 5.45
C ILE A 64 -1.18 3.00 5.53
N ARG A 65 0.11 3.27 5.33
CA ARG A 65 0.67 4.64 5.41
C ARG A 65 0.03 5.55 4.36
N LYS A 66 -0.03 5.10 3.10
CA LYS A 66 -0.68 5.84 2.00
C LYS A 66 -2.14 6.16 2.32
N ASN A 67 -2.90 5.19 2.84
CA ASN A 67 -4.30 5.41 3.17
C ASN A 67 -4.48 6.34 4.37
N ALA A 68 -3.54 6.37 5.31
CA ALA A 68 -3.50 7.39 6.34
C ALA A 68 -3.22 8.78 5.76
N ILE A 69 -2.22 8.93 4.89
CA ILE A 69 -1.93 10.18 4.17
C ILE A 69 -3.18 10.67 3.44
N LYS A 70 -3.87 9.80 2.69
CA LYS A 70 -5.13 10.12 1.99
C LYS A 70 -6.18 10.71 2.94
N ARG A 71 -6.40 10.10 4.10
CA ARG A 71 -7.36 10.58 5.11
C ARG A 71 -6.95 11.93 5.70
N MET A 72 -5.68 12.06 6.09
CA MET A 72 -5.13 13.28 6.70
C MET A 72 -5.22 14.46 5.72
N LEU A 73 -4.82 14.27 4.46
CA LEU A 73 -4.96 15.25 3.39
C LEU A 73 -6.42 15.62 3.15
N LYS A 74 -7.29 14.62 2.96
CA LYS A 74 -8.72 14.82 2.71
C LYS A 74 -9.37 15.68 3.79
N ARG A 75 -9.08 15.38 5.07
CA ARG A 75 -9.58 16.13 6.21
C ARG A 75 -9.12 17.59 6.17
N ARG A 76 -7.82 17.83 6.00
CA ARG A 76 -7.24 19.19 5.98
C ARG A 76 -7.76 20.05 4.83
N ILE A 77 -7.87 19.48 3.64
CA ILE A 77 -8.32 20.19 2.43
C ILE A 77 -9.81 20.53 2.52
N ILE A 78 -10.65 19.63 3.04
CA ILE A 78 -12.10 19.87 3.18
C ILE A 78 -12.38 20.94 4.25
N THR A 79 -11.66 20.92 5.38
CA THR A 79 -11.86 21.87 6.49
C THR A 79 -11.41 23.30 6.13
N LYS A 80 -10.81 23.52 4.95
CA LYS A 80 -10.38 24.83 4.43
C LYS A 80 -9.51 25.62 5.42
N GLU A 81 -8.40 25.04 5.85
CA GLU A 81 -7.31 25.86 6.42
C GLU A 81 -6.67 26.65 5.25
N ARG A 82 -7.30 27.77 4.84
CA ARG A 82 -6.80 28.63 3.75
C ARG A 82 -5.47 29.26 4.20
N GLY A 83 -4.40 29.03 3.44
CA GLY A 83 -3.10 29.66 3.66
C GLY A 83 -2.21 29.01 4.73
N THR A 84 -2.62 27.87 5.31
CA THR A 84 -1.75 27.10 6.22
C THR A 84 -0.88 26.12 5.45
N VAL A 85 0.41 26.07 5.81
CA VAL A 85 1.34 25.00 5.43
C VAL A 85 0.74 23.66 5.90
N ILE A 86 0.13 22.89 4.99
CA ILE A 86 -0.46 21.57 5.29
C ILE A 86 0.63 20.52 5.57
N SER A 87 1.81 20.72 4.98
CA SER A 87 2.91 19.76 4.96
C SER A 87 3.50 19.49 6.33
N GLU A 88 3.87 20.51 7.10
CA GLU A 88 4.42 20.31 8.44
C GLU A 88 3.42 19.62 9.39
N PRO A 89 2.14 20.06 9.50
CA PRO A 89 1.13 19.36 10.28
C PRO A 89 0.89 17.92 9.81
N LEU A 90 0.94 17.65 8.50
CA LEU A 90 0.83 16.30 7.95
C LEU A 90 1.99 15.42 8.44
N ILE A 91 3.24 15.87 8.33
CA ILE A 91 4.42 15.13 8.80
C ILE A 91 4.35 14.89 10.30
N ARG A 92 4.02 15.91 11.10
CA ARG A 92 3.85 15.77 12.56
C ARG A 92 2.77 14.75 12.91
N GLU A 93 1.67 14.71 12.18
CA GLU A 93 0.59 13.74 12.40
C GLU A 93 1.01 12.32 12.01
N LEU A 94 1.76 12.15 10.92
CA LEU A 94 2.34 10.85 10.55
C LEU A 94 3.31 10.33 11.62
N ILE A 95 4.09 11.20 12.25
CA ILE A 95 4.95 10.85 13.38
C ILE A 95 4.10 10.45 14.60
N ARG A 96 3.07 11.24 14.95
CA ARG A 96 2.16 10.94 16.08
C ARG A 96 1.45 9.60 15.93
N ALA A 97 1.01 9.30 14.71
CA ALA A 97 0.35 8.05 14.36
C ALA A 97 1.30 6.84 14.28
N GLY A 98 2.62 7.07 14.34
CA GLY A 98 3.64 6.02 14.24
C GLY A 98 3.90 5.54 12.80
N TYR A 99 3.49 6.30 11.80
CA TYR A 99 3.77 6.01 10.39
C TYR A 99 5.16 6.46 9.93
N LEU A 100 5.70 7.49 10.58
CA LEU A 100 7.08 7.94 10.49
C LEU A 100 7.74 7.84 11.86
N LYS A 101 9.05 7.57 11.88
CA LYS A 101 9.83 7.56 13.12
C LYS A 101 9.93 8.99 13.65
N ASN A 102 9.82 9.16 14.97
CA ASN A 102 10.10 10.45 15.61
C ASN A 102 11.58 10.79 15.45
N ASP A 103 11.92 12.07 15.34
CA ASP A 103 13.31 12.55 15.25
C ASP A 103 14.12 11.94 14.09
N TYR A 104 13.44 11.67 12.98
CA TYR A 104 14.02 11.04 11.78
C TYR A 104 13.89 11.90 10.52
N PHE A 105 12.75 12.59 10.34
CA PHE A 105 12.49 13.38 9.14
C PHE A 105 13.18 14.77 9.23
N PRO A 106 14.03 15.16 8.27
CA PRO A 106 14.69 16.46 8.24
C PRO A 106 13.70 17.60 7.98
N GLU A 107 13.77 18.69 8.76
CA GLU A 107 12.89 19.85 8.57
C GLU A 107 13.08 20.51 7.19
N LYS A 108 14.31 20.48 6.65
CA LYS A 108 14.64 20.99 5.31
C LYS A 108 13.89 20.32 4.16
N ARG A 109 13.27 19.16 4.38
CA ARG A 109 12.49 18.40 3.39
C ARG A 109 10.99 18.65 3.46
N ILE A 110 10.52 19.42 4.44
CA ILE A 110 9.11 19.87 4.51
C ILE A 110 8.71 20.65 3.25
N PRO A 111 9.55 21.56 2.69
CA PRO A 111 9.24 22.28 1.46
C PRO A 111 8.97 21.36 0.25
N ASP A 112 9.64 20.22 0.16
CA ASP A 112 9.42 19.27 -0.95
C ASP A 112 8.01 18.64 -0.86
N ILE A 113 7.56 18.31 0.35
CA ILE A 113 6.19 17.84 0.59
C ILE A 113 5.18 18.95 0.28
N GLU A 114 5.51 20.20 0.64
CA GLU A 114 4.70 21.37 0.31
C GLU A 114 4.54 21.60 -1.18
N LEU A 115 5.61 21.41 -1.97
CA LEU A 115 5.51 21.47 -3.42
C LEU A 115 4.52 20.44 -3.97
N ILE A 116 4.61 19.18 -3.50
CA ILE A 116 3.68 18.11 -3.92
C ILE A 116 2.24 18.46 -3.52
N VAL A 117 2.03 18.85 -2.25
CA VAL A 117 0.70 19.17 -1.72
C VAL A 117 0.09 20.37 -2.47
N ASN A 118 0.85 21.43 -2.70
CA ASN A 118 0.39 22.62 -3.41
C ASN A 118 0.05 22.31 -4.88
N LYS A 119 0.86 21.48 -5.55
CA LYS A 119 0.55 20.99 -6.92
C LYS A 119 -0.85 20.37 -6.98
N TYR A 120 -1.17 19.48 -6.04
CA TYR A 120 -2.46 18.81 -5.99
C TYR A 120 -3.62 19.70 -5.52
N ILE A 121 -3.39 20.62 -4.58
CA ILE A 121 -4.42 21.58 -4.16
C ILE A 121 -4.80 22.51 -5.30
N THR A 122 -3.82 23.03 -6.04
CA THR A 122 -4.06 23.86 -7.23
C THR A 122 -4.88 23.09 -8.26
N LEU A 123 -4.52 21.83 -8.54
CA LEU A 123 -5.28 20.97 -9.44
C LEU A 123 -6.73 20.76 -8.97
N ILE A 124 -6.95 20.51 -7.68
CA ILE A 124 -8.29 20.34 -7.09
C ILE A 124 -9.11 21.62 -7.25
N ASN A 125 -8.53 22.78 -6.93
CA ASN A 125 -9.23 24.05 -7.01
C ASN A 125 -9.69 24.37 -8.44
N LEU A 126 -8.84 24.07 -9.44
CA LEU A 126 -9.13 24.28 -10.86
C LEU A 126 -10.16 23.30 -11.43
N THR A 127 -10.22 22.06 -10.91
CA THR A 127 -11.02 20.98 -11.51
C THR A 127 -12.35 20.72 -10.80
N VAL A 128 -12.40 20.93 -9.49
CA VAL A 128 -13.58 20.61 -8.66
C VAL A 128 -14.44 21.87 -8.41
N GLY A 129 -13.84 23.06 -8.40
CA GLY A 129 -14.50 24.34 -8.10
C GLY A 129 -15.05 24.42 -6.66
N GLN A 130 -15.51 25.61 -6.23
CA GLN A 130 -16.20 25.75 -4.95
C GLN A 130 -17.64 25.17 -5.06
N TYR A 131 -18.04 24.33 -4.10
CA TYR A 131 -19.23 23.45 -4.14
C TYR A 131 -20.58 24.17 -4.38
N GLN A 132 -21.40 23.66 -5.31
CA GLN A 132 -22.88 23.75 -5.29
C GLN A 132 -23.50 22.85 -6.41
N THR A 133 -24.34 21.87 -6.02
CA THR A 133 -25.32 21.05 -6.79
C THR A 133 -24.82 19.78 -7.52
N LEU A 134 -25.77 18.87 -7.86
CA LEU A 134 -25.73 17.48 -8.41
C LEU A 134 -24.47 16.98 -9.16
N GLN A 135 -23.69 17.89 -9.74
CA GLN A 135 -22.27 17.68 -10.05
C GLN A 135 -21.45 17.20 -8.83
N GLU A 136 -21.94 17.33 -7.60
CA GLU A 136 -21.32 16.88 -6.35
C GLU A 136 -20.81 15.44 -6.38
N LYS A 137 -21.55 14.47 -6.94
CA LYS A 137 -21.06 13.08 -7.00
C LYS A 137 -19.86 12.93 -7.94
N LYS A 138 -19.88 13.58 -9.10
CA LYS A 138 -18.76 13.55 -10.07
C LYS A 138 -17.56 14.33 -9.52
N LYS A 139 -17.80 15.51 -8.95
CA LYS A 139 -16.82 16.34 -8.23
C LYS A 139 -16.18 15.57 -7.07
N ASN A 140 -16.96 14.82 -6.30
CA ASN A 140 -16.45 13.98 -5.22
C ASN A 140 -15.61 12.81 -5.74
N LYS A 141 -15.95 12.20 -6.88
CA LYS A 141 -15.13 11.17 -7.52
C LYS A 141 -13.81 11.72 -8.04
N THR A 142 -13.84 12.85 -8.75
CA THR A 142 -12.62 13.54 -9.23
C THR A 142 -11.74 13.98 -8.05
N PHE A 143 -12.33 14.55 -7.01
CA PHE A 143 -11.63 14.89 -5.78
C PHE A 143 -10.97 13.68 -5.12
N ASP A 144 -11.71 12.58 -4.94
CA ASP A 144 -11.15 11.37 -4.32
C ASP A 144 -10.08 10.72 -5.21
N TRP A 145 -10.23 10.78 -6.54
CA TRP A 145 -9.23 10.34 -7.50
C TRP A 145 -7.92 11.14 -7.32
N ILE A 146 -7.99 12.48 -7.36
CA ILE A 146 -6.82 13.35 -7.22
C ILE A 146 -6.15 13.15 -5.86
N ILE A 147 -6.92 13.14 -4.77
CA ILE A 147 -6.40 12.96 -3.40
C ILE A 147 -5.78 11.57 -3.21
N SER A 148 -6.35 10.53 -3.83
CA SER A 148 -5.77 9.19 -3.75
C SER A 148 -4.40 9.11 -4.42
N THR A 149 -4.24 9.76 -5.57
CA THR A 149 -2.95 9.86 -6.28
C THR A 149 -1.96 10.71 -5.48
N ALA A 150 -2.38 11.86 -4.96
CA ALA A 150 -1.56 12.73 -4.12
C ALA A 150 -1.00 12.01 -2.90
N ALA A 151 -1.83 11.20 -2.24
CA ALA A 151 -1.40 10.41 -1.11
C ALA A 151 -0.31 9.39 -1.46
N TYR A 152 -0.35 8.83 -2.67
CA TYR A 152 0.72 7.94 -3.13
C TYR A 152 1.97 8.69 -3.58
N GLU A 153 1.85 9.84 -4.24
CA GLU A 153 3.03 10.65 -4.58
C GLU A 153 3.78 11.11 -3.32
N ILE A 154 3.06 11.49 -2.26
CA ILE A 154 3.69 11.79 -0.96
C ILE A 154 4.30 10.52 -0.33
N GLN A 155 3.59 9.38 -0.37
CA GLN A 155 4.13 8.10 0.11
C GLN A 155 5.44 7.76 -0.60
N GLU A 156 5.48 7.94 -1.92
CA GLU A 156 6.62 7.63 -2.78
C GLU A 156 7.80 8.56 -2.47
N TYR A 157 7.54 9.85 -2.25
CA TYR A 157 8.56 10.76 -1.75
C TYR A 157 9.09 10.33 -0.36
N LEU A 158 8.19 9.92 0.55
CA LEU A 158 8.52 9.51 1.92
C LEU A 158 9.16 8.12 2.03
N SER A 159 9.07 7.29 1.00
CA SER A 159 9.58 5.92 1.01
C SER A 159 9.58 5.37 -0.41
N PRO A 160 10.59 5.73 -1.23
CA PRO A 160 10.62 5.37 -2.64
C PRO A 160 10.50 3.86 -2.89
N SER A 161 9.70 3.46 -3.87
CA SER A 161 9.46 2.06 -4.25
C SER A 161 10.50 1.49 -5.21
N ILE A 162 11.72 2.05 -5.25
CA ILE A 162 12.77 1.74 -6.23
C ILE A 162 13.01 0.23 -6.41
N LYS A 163 13.07 -0.52 -5.29
CA LYS A 163 13.26 -1.98 -5.30
C LYS A 163 12.05 -2.75 -5.85
N ASP A 164 10.84 -2.26 -5.59
CA ASP A 164 9.60 -2.85 -6.09
C ASP A 164 9.42 -2.56 -7.58
N ASP A 165 9.72 -1.34 -8.01
CA ASP A 165 9.67 -0.95 -9.43
C ASP A 165 10.69 -1.75 -10.26
N ALA A 166 11.91 -1.91 -9.74
CA ALA A 166 12.92 -2.77 -10.36
C ALA A 166 12.45 -4.22 -10.49
N LEU A 167 11.76 -4.74 -9.47
CA LEU A 167 11.22 -6.10 -9.51
C LEU A 167 10.10 -6.25 -10.55
N VAL A 168 9.23 -5.24 -10.69
CA VAL A 168 8.20 -5.18 -11.74
C VAL A 168 8.87 -5.17 -13.12
N GLU A 169 9.89 -4.35 -13.31
CA GLU A 169 10.63 -4.26 -14.57
C GLU A 169 11.31 -5.58 -14.93
N SER A 170 12.00 -6.23 -13.98
CA SER A 170 12.61 -7.55 -14.21
C SER A 170 11.56 -8.58 -14.60
N MET A 171 10.41 -8.62 -13.90
CA MET A 171 9.32 -9.54 -14.22
C MET A 171 8.72 -9.27 -15.60
N TYR A 172 8.57 -8.00 -15.96
CA TYR A 172 8.10 -7.59 -17.27
C TYR A 172 9.05 -8.05 -18.39
N LYS A 173 10.35 -7.77 -18.26
CA LYS A 173 11.39 -8.16 -19.25
C LYS A 173 11.47 -9.67 -19.44
N ILE A 174 11.27 -10.45 -18.37
CA ILE A 174 11.35 -11.92 -18.42
C ILE A 174 10.09 -12.56 -19.02
N ILE A 175 8.91 -12.04 -18.69
CA ILE A 175 7.65 -12.69 -19.07
C ILE A 175 7.15 -12.22 -20.44
N ARG A 176 7.30 -10.93 -20.76
CA ARG A 176 6.76 -10.34 -22.01
C ARG A 176 7.13 -11.12 -23.27
N PRO A 177 8.38 -11.59 -23.49
CA PRO A 177 8.75 -12.29 -24.73
C PRO A 177 8.00 -13.60 -24.96
N ASN A 178 7.55 -14.27 -23.88
CA ASN A 178 6.94 -15.60 -23.92
C ASN A 178 5.42 -15.56 -23.67
N LEU A 179 4.82 -14.36 -23.66
CA LEU A 179 3.43 -14.18 -23.23
C LEU A 179 2.48 -14.15 -24.43
N GLU A 180 1.96 -15.31 -24.83
CA GLU A 180 1.04 -15.42 -25.97
C GLU A 180 -0.30 -14.68 -25.77
N LEU A 181 -0.77 -14.55 -24.52
CA LEU A 181 -2.05 -13.93 -24.17
C LEU A 181 -2.17 -12.47 -24.62
N ILE A 182 -1.05 -11.79 -24.88
CA ILE A 182 -1.03 -10.39 -25.34
C ILE A 182 -1.51 -10.23 -26.79
N ASN A 183 -1.50 -11.30 -27.57
CA ASN A 183 -1.94 -11.28 -28.97
C ASN A 183 -3.44 -10.97 -29.10
N GLU A 184 -4.22 -11.18 -28.03
CA GLU A 184 -5.64 -10.80 -27.94
C GLU A 184 -5.84 -9.27 -27.86
N ILE A 185 -4.80 -8.49 -27.53
CA ILE A 185 -4.87 -7.03 -27.46
C ILE A 185 -4.32 -6.45 -28.77
N PRO A 186 -5.10 -5.71 -29.57
CA PRO A 186 -4.63 -5.23 -30.88
C PRO A 186 -3.51 -4.19 -30.79
N ASN A 187 -3.64 -3.21 -29.89
CA ASN A 187 -2.72 -2.09 -29.76
C ASN A 187 -1.47 -2.49 -28.94
N PRO A 188 -0.25 -2.33 -29.48
CA PRO A 188 1.00 -2.59 -28.76
C PRO A 188 1.18 -1.78 -27.47
N GLU A 189 0.78 -0.51 -27.47
CA GLU A 189 0.87 0.35 -26.27
C GLU A 189 -0.02 -0.20 -25.15
N ASP A 190 -1.26 -0.59 -25.50
CA ASP A 190 -2.20 -1.19 -24.56
C ASP A 190 -1.70 -2.55 -24.06
N ARG A 191 -0.98 -3.35 -24.88
CA ARG A 191 -0.36 -4.60 -24.41
C ARG A 191 0.58 -4.33 -23.24
N ASP A 192 1.50 -3.40 -23.43
CA ASP A 192 2.55 -3.13 -22.45
C ASP A 192 1.95 -2.54 -21.16
N VAL A 193 0.97 -1.64 -21.28
CA VAL A 193 0.21 -1.10 -20.15
C VAL A 193 -0.56 -2.20 -19.39
N GLN A 194 -1.24 -3.10 -20.11
CA GLN A 194 -2.02 -4.18 -19.48
C GLN A 194 -1.12 -5.20 -18.77
N ILE A 195 0.05 -5.54 -19.32
CA ILE A 195 1.04 -6.41 -18.66
C ILE A 195 1.56 -5.73 -17.39
N TYR A 196 1.91 -4.45 -17.49
CA TYR A 196 2.41 -3.66 -16.36
C TYR A 196 1.39 -3.61 -15.21
N ILE A 197 0.13 -3.29 -15.51
CA ILE A 197 -0.98 -3.32 -14.53
C ILE A 197 -1.12 -4.72 -13.90
N ALA A 198 -1.06 -5.77 -14.71
CA ALA A 198 -1.20 -7.14 -14.25
C ALA A 198 -0.07 -7.56 -13.30
N ILE A 199 1.17 -7.17 -13.59
CA ILE A 199 2.33 -7.42 -12.72
C ILE A 199 2.16 -6.65 -11.41
N HIS A 200 1.83 -5.36 -11.46
CA HIS A 200 1.58 -4.55 -10.25
C HIS A 200 0.50 -5.15 -9.35
N ARG A 201 -0.57 -5.71 -9.92
CA ARG A 201 -1.63 -6.40 -9.15
C ARG A 201 -1.19 -7.74 -8.59
N ALA A 202 -0.45 -8.53 -9.36
CA ALA A 202 -0.08 -9.89 -8.98
C ALA A 202 1.10 -9.92 -7.99
N LEU A 203 2.10 -9.06 -8.22
CA LEU A 203 3.39 -9.06 -7.52
C LEU A 203 3.38 -8.08 -6.34
N ILE A 204 3.11 -6.81 -6.61
CA ILE A 204 3.17 -5.71 -5.62
C ILE A 204 1.85 -5.58 -4.86
N LYS A 205 0.77 -6.16 -5.38
CA LYS A 205 -0.60 -5.97 -4.89
C LYS A 205 -0.98 -4.48 -4.83
N SER A 206 -0.61 -3.77 -5.89
CA SER A 206 -0.91 -2.36 -6.06
C SER A 206 -2.42 -2.14 -6.10
N ASP A 207 -2.89 -1.12 -5.40
CA ASP A 207 -4.27 -0.69 -5.50
C ASP A 207 -4.46 0.35 -6.59
N GLN A 208 -5.69 0.84 -6.71
CA GLN A 208 -6.08 1.82 -7.72
C GLN A 208 -5.25 3.11 -7.69
N ALA A 209 -4.93 3.61 -6.50
CA ALA A 209 -4.14 4.84 -6.35
C ALA A 209 -2.72 4.68 -6.87
N ILE A 210 -2.10 3.53 -6.61
CA ILE A 210 -0.75 3.21 -7.08
C ILE A 210 -0.74 3.10 -8.61
N LEU A 211 -1.70 2.35 -9.18
CA LEU A 211 -1.81 2.21 -10.64
C LEU A 211 -2.05 3.57 -11.32
N ARG A 212 -2.93 4.41 -10.77
CA ARG A 212 -3.19 5.77 -11.28
C ARG A 212 -1.92 6.59 -11.30
N TYR A 213 -1.15 6.58 -10.21
CA TYR A 213 0.13 7.27 -10.14
C TYR A 213 1.03 6.85 -11.29
N HIS A 214 1.39 5.57 -11.40
CA HIS A 214 2.32 5.12 -12.45
C HIS A 214 1.80 5.43 -13.86
N LEU A 215 0.49 5.29 -14.11
CA LEU A 215 -0.10 5.59 -15.42
C LEU A 215 -0.16 7.10 -15.73
N ILE A 216 -0.24 7.99 -14.73
CA ILE A 216 -0.08 9.43 -14.95
C ILE A 216 1.33 9.73 -15.44
N TYR A 217 2.37 9.18 -14.80
CA TYR A 217 3.75 9.39 -15.25
C TYR A 217 4.04 8.77 -16.62
N TYR A 218 3.32 7.69 -16.98
CA TYR A 218 3.41 7.08 -18.29
C TYR A 218 2.78 7.95 -19.39
N TYR A 219 1.55 8.44 -19.18
CA TYR A 219 0.81 9.20 -20.19
C TYR A 219 1.06 10.72 -20.19
N ALA A 220 1.54 11.26 -19.07
CA ALA A 220 1.82 12.67 -18.85
C ALA A 220 3.09 12.84 -18.00
N PRO A 221 4.28 12.46 -18.54
CA PRO A 221 5.54 12.50 -17.81
C PRO A 221 5.91 13.90 -17.30
N GLU A 222 5.40 14.96 -17.94
CA GLU A 222 5.54 16.35 -17.49
C GLU A 222 4.97 16.59 -16.08
N TRP A 223 4.02 15.75 -15.62
CA TRP A 223 3.43 15.85 -14.27
C TRP A 223 4.48 15.80 -13.15
N LYS A 224 5.61 15.12 -13.40
CA LYS A 224 6.69 14.96 -12.42
C LYS A 224 7.33 16.28 -12.00
N TYR A 225 7.56 17.16 -12.97
CA TYR A 225 8.35 18.37 -12.81
C TYR A 225 7.54 19.65 -13.06
N MET A 226 6.20 19.52 -13.05
CA MET A 226 5.29 20.58 -13.37
C MET A 226 5.39 21.73 -12.36
N THR A 227 5.55 22.94 -12.88
CA THR A 227 5.50 24.18 -12.10
C THR A 227 4.06 24.62 -11.86
N PRO A 228 3.79 25.46 -10.84
CA PRO A 228 2.44 25.95 -10.56
C PRO A 228 1.72 26.58 -11.77
N ASP A 229 2.46 27.25 -12.66
CA ASP A 229 1.93 27.96 -13.83
C ASP A 229 1.45 27.02 -14.95
N GLU A 230 1.93 25.77 -14.97
CA GLU A 230 1.57 24.76 -15.98
C GLU A 230 0.33 23.94 -15.59
N ILE A 231 -0.03 23.95 -14.30
CA ILE A 231 -1.17 23.19 -13.75
C ILE A 231 -2.51 23.56 -14.42
N PRO A 232 -2.82 24.83 -14.77
CA PRO A 232 -4.04 25.17 -15.51
C PRO A 232 -4.20 24.41 -16.83
N ASN A 233 -3.11 24.23 -17.58
CA ASN A 233 -3.14 23.49 -18.84
C ASN A 233 -3.36 21.99 -18.60
N PHE A 234 -2.72 21.44 -17.57
CA PHE A 234 -2.94 20.04 -17.18
C PHE A 234 -4.37 19.79 -16.68
N ALA A 235 -4.95 20.73 -15.92
CA ALA A 235 -6.31 20.64 -15.40
C ALA A 235 -7.35 20.48 -16.51
N GLN A 236 -7.14 21.12 -17.67
CA GLN A 236 -8.01 20.99 -18.84
C GLN A 236 -7.96 19.58 -19.46
N LYS A 237 -6.78 18.94 -19.46
CA LYS A 237 -6.56 17.58 -19.99
C LYS A 237 -6.95 16.47 -19.02
N LEU A 238 -7.10 16.79 -17.73
CA LEU A 238 -7.36 15.81 -16.68
C LEU A 238 -8.57 14.88 -16.95
N PRO A 239 -9.73 15.35 -17.44
CA PRO A 239 -10.88 14.46 -17.66
C PRO A 239 -10.61 13.36 -18.69
N GLU A 240 -9.89 13.68 -19.77
CA GLU A 240 -9.50 12.71 -20.80
C GLU A 240 -8.49 11.72 -20.23
N LEU A 241 -7.47 12.21 -19.53
CA LEU A 241 -6.47 11.39 -18.85
C LEU A 241 -7.10 10.42 -17.84
N GLN A 242 -8.03 10.91 -17.01
CA GLN A 242 -8.78 10.07 -16.07
C GLN A 242 -9.55 8.96 -16.79
N THR A 243 -10.23 9.30 -17.89
CA THR A 243 -11.00 8.32 -18.67
C THR A 243 -10.08 7.25 -19.27
N ARG A 244 -8.94 7.67 -19.85
CA ARG A 244 -7.94 6.74 -20.40
C ARG A 244 -7.38 5.80 -19.33
N ILE A 245 -6.95 6.35 -18.20
CA ILE A 245 -6.37 5.57 -17.09
C ILE A 245 -7.40 4.59 -16.51
N GLU A 246 -8.61 5.06 -16.22
CA GLU A 246 -9.66 4.19 -15.65
C GLU A 246 -10.10 3.11 -16.64
N HIS A 247 -10.07 3.38 -17.94
CA HIS A 247 -10.33 2.36 -18.95
C HIS A 247 -9.28 1.24 -18.91
N GLN A 248 -7.99 1.60 -18.84
CA GLN A 248 -6.90 0.61 -18.78
C GLN A 248 -6.97 -0.22 -17.50
N ILE A 249 -7.16 0.45 -16.37
CA ILE A 249 -7.27 -0.19 -15.07
C ILE A 249 -8.47 -1.15 -15.03
N ASN A 250 -9.65 -0.73 -15.48
CA ASN A 250 -10.87 -1.53 -15.33
C ASN A 250 -11.07 -2.52 -16.50
N ASN A 251 -10.07 -2.68 -17.37
CA ASN A 251 -10.10 -3.61 -18.48
C ASN A 251 -10.09 -5.06 -17.97
N LYS A 252 -11.05 -5.88 -18.41
CA LYS A 252 -11.15 -7.31 -18.04
C LYS A 252 -9.91 -8.14 -18.42
N MET A 253 -9.14 -7.69 -19.42
CA MET A 253 -7.92 -8.36 -19.81
C MET A 253 -6.85 -8.31 -18.72
N SER A 254 -6.71 -7.17 -18.03
CA SER A 254 -5.79 -7.02 -16.90
C SER A 254 -6.03 -8.07 -15.80
N ASP A 255 -7.27 -8.48 -15.56
CA ASP A 255 -7.59 -9.51 -14.56
C ASP A 255 -7.21 -10.92 -15.02
N ARG A 256 -7.38 -11.22 -16.32
CA ARG A 256 -6.91 -12.49 -16.92
C ARG A 256 -5.39 -12.57 -16.84
N LEU A 257 -4.70 -11.51 -17.24
CA LEU A 257 -3.25 -11.38 -17.16
C LEU A 257 -2.77 -11.46 -15.70
N ALA A 258 -3.43 -10.78 -14.76
CA ALA A 258 -3.04 -10.82 -13.35
C ALA A 258 -3.14 -12.24 -12.77
N ARG A 259 -4.14 -13.04 -13.15
CA ARG A 259 -4.23 -14.46 -12.77
C ARG A 259 -3.08 -15.28 -13.32
N TYR A 260 -2.64 -15.00 -14.55
CA TYR A 260 -1.46 -15.62 -15.14
C TYR A 260 -0.18 -15.22 -14.37
N MET A 261 0.01 -13.92 -14.14
CA MET A 261 1.17 -13.37 -13.42
C MET A 261 1.28 -13.87 -11.97
N LYS A 262 0.15 -14.13 -11.30
CA LYS A 262 0.13 -14.69 -9.94
C LYS A 262 0.88 -16.01 -9.79
N LYS A 263 1.02 -16.79 -10.87
CA LYS A 263 1.79 -18.05 -10.86
C LYS A 263 3.29 -17.80 -10.69
N PHE A 264 3.79 -16.68 -11.21
CA PHE A 264 5.21 -16.30 -11.18
C PHE A 264 5.55 -15.40 -10.00
N ALA A 265 4.56 -14.67 -9.45
CA ALA A 265 4.78 -13.74 -8.35
C ALA A 265 5.57 -14.34 -7.16
N PRO A 266 5.30 -15.57 -6.66
CA PRO A 266 6.08 -16.15 -5.57
C PRO A 266 7.58 -16.24 -5.86
N LEU A 267 7.97 -16.53 -7.11
CA LEU A 267 9.37 -16.62 -7.52
C LEU A 267 10.08 -15.27 -7.36
N PHE A 268 9.46 -14.19 -7.85
CA PHE A 268 10.00 -12.84 -7.74
C PHE A 268 10.00 -12.32 -6.30
N ILE A 269 9.00 -12.68 -5.49
CA ILE A 269 8.96 -12.32 -4.08
C ILE A 269 10.11 -13.03 -3.32
N ILE A 270 10.38 -14.31 -3.60
CA ILE A 270 11.52 -15.03 -3.01
C ILE A 270 12.83 -14.43 -3.50
N LEU A 271 12.94 -14.15 -4.81
CA LEU A 271 14.12 -13.51 -5.40
C LEU A 271 14.44 -12.18 -4.71
N LYS A 272 13.43 -11.32 -4.52
CA LYS A 272 13.57 -10.06 -3.78
C LYS A 272 14.17 -10.30 -2.39
N ASP A 273 13.60 -11.23 -1.61
CA ASP A 273 14.07 -11.52 -0.26
C ASP A 273 15.52 -12.04 -0.25
N VAL A 274 15.89 -12.86 -1.24
CA VAL A 274 17.22 -13.45 -1.38
C VAL A 274 18.25 -12.40 -1.77
N VAL A 275 17.93 -11.54 -2.74
CA VAL A 275 18.82 -10.46 -3.21
C VAL A 275 18.97 -9.38 -2.13
N ASP A 276 17.88 -9.00 -1.45
CA ASP A 276 17.91 -7.98 -0.40
C ASP A 276 18.78 -8.40 0.80
N GLN A 277 18.77 -9.69 1.16
CA GLN A 277 19.59 -10.23 2.25
C GLN A 277 21.07 -10.40 1.89
N ASN A 278 21.42 -10.45 0.60
CA ASN A 278 22.78 -10.76 0.12
C ASN A 278 23.28 -9.71 -0.88
N SER A 279 22.84 -8.46 -0.79
CA SER A 279 23.00 -7.45 -1.85
C SER A 279 24.45 -7.23 -2.32
N ASP A 280 25.47 -7.41 -1.48
CA ASP A 280 26.88 -7.27 -1.89
C ASP A 280 27.37 -8.43 -2.78
N LYS A 281 26.87 -9.65 -2.53
CA LYS A 281 27.32 -10.91 -3.14
C LYS A 281 26.19 -11.61 -3.88
N ALA A 282 25.15 -10.87 -4.25
CA ALA A 282 23.93 -11.44 -4.81
C ALA A 282 24.25 -12.20 -6.10
N GLU A 283 25.08 -11.65 -6.98
CA GLU A 283 25.48 -12.30 -8.22
C GLU A 283 26.32 -13.57 -7.98
N GLU A 284 27.29 -13.53 -7.07
CA GLU A 284 28.11 -14.71 -6.73
C GLU A 284 27.24 -15.86 -6.19
N MET A 285 26.28 -15.52 -5.32
CA MET A 285 25.34 -16.45 -4.72
C MET A 285 24.34 -16.98 -5.75
N LEU A 286 23.79 -16.14 -6.63
CA LEU A 286 22.87 -16.54 -7.70
C LEU A 286 23.56 -17.46 -8.73
N ALA A 287 24.85 -17.28 -8.98
CA ALA A 287 25.63 -18.12 -9.88
C ALA A 287 25.98 -19.50 -9.29
N ASN A 288 25.89 -19.67 -7.96
CA ASN A 288 26.23 -20.91 -7.26
C ASN A 288 24.96 -21.67 -6.82
N PRO A 289 24.62 -22.82 -7.44
CA PRO A 289 23.39 -23.56 -7.14
C PRO A 289 23.22 -23.94 -5.68
N GLN A 290 24.30 -24.34 -5.01
CA GLN A 290 24.22 -24.79 -3.61
C GLN A 290 23.98 -23.63 -2.65
N GLU A 291 24.56 -22.46 -2.93
CA GLU A 291 24.32 -21.26 -2.12
C GLU A 291 22.93 -20.69 -2.40
N LEU A 292 22.51 -20.69 -3.66
CA LEU A 292 21.18 -20.28 -4.08
C LEU A 292 20.08 -21.13 -3.42
N GLU A 293 20.22 -22.47 -3.45
CA GLU A 293 19.25 -23.37 -2.82
C GLU A 293 19.15 -23.12 -1.30
N LYS A 294 20.28 -22.94 -0.62
CA LYS A 294 20.30 -22.58 0.82
C LYS A 294 19.60 -21.25 1.08
N ALA A 295 19.86 -20.23 0.25
CA ALA A 295 19.24 -18.92 0.39
C ALA A 295 17.72 -18.96 0.14
N ILE A 296 17.28 -19.69 -0.89
CA ILE A 296 15.86 -19.92 -1.20
C ILE A 296 15.17 -20.65 -0.04
N THR A 297 15.72 -21.75 0.46
CA THR A 297 15.13 -22.52 1.57
C THR A 297 14.99 -21.63 2.81
N LYS A 298 16.01 -20.84 3.14
CA LYS A 298 15.95 -19.89 4.26
C LYS A 298 14.87 -18.82 4.07
N ALA A 299 14.76 -18.25 2.86
CA ALA A 299 13.73 -17.25 2.55
C ALA A 299 12.31 -17.84 2.63
N CYS A 300 12.11 -19.04 2.07
CA CYS A 300 10.85 -19.77 2.14
C CYS A 300 10.43 -20.06 3.58
N GLN A 301 11.33 -20.64 4.40
CA GLN A 301 11.06 -20.93 5.81
C GLN A 301 10.67 -19.66 6.59
N LYS A 302 11.38 -18.55 6.37
CA LYS A 302 11.05 -17.26 6.97
C LYS A 302 9.66 -16.78 6.56
N LYS A 303 9.30 -16.90 5.28
CA LYS A 303 7.96 -16.52 4.80
C LYS A 303 6.85 -17.39 5.36
N TYR A 304 7.04 -18.71 5.43
CA TYR A 304 6.06 -19.61 6.05
C TYR A 304 5.85 -19.28 7.53
N ALA A 305 6.93 -19.01 8.27
CA ALA A 305 6.84 -18.60 9.67
C ALA A 305 6.08 -17.26 9.83
N LEU A 306 6.36 -16.27 8.99
CA LEU A 306 5.66 -14.99 8.99
C LEU A 306 4.18 -15.15 8.61
N ALA A 307 3.88 -15.96 7.59
CA ALA A 307 2.51 -16.24 7.18
C ALA A 307 1.70 -16.93 8.28
N SER A 308 2.30 -17.91 8.95
CA SER A 308 1.72 -18.59 10.12
C SER A 308 1.47 -17.62 11.28
N SER A 309 2.45 -16.76 11.60
CA SER A 309 2.29 -15.74 12.64
C SER A 309 1.20 -14.71 12.29
N LYS A 310 1.10 -14.31 11.01
CA LYS A 310 0.06 -13.40 10.54
C LYS A 310 -1.32 -14.04 10.60
N LEU A 311 -1.45 -15.30 10.20
CA LEU A 311 -2.70 -16.06 10.26
C LEU A 311 -3.18 -16.20 11.70
N THR A 312 -2.32 -16.64 12.61
CA THR A 312 -2.65 -16.82 14.04
C THR A 312 -3.07 -15.50 14.69
N ARG A 313 -2.35 -14.40 14.41
CA ARG A 313 -2.76 -13.05 14.86
C ARG A 313 -4.11 -12.63 14.28
N GLY A 314 -4.35 -12.90 13.00
CA GLY A 314 -5.61 -12.60 12.32
C GLY A 314 -6.80 -13.35 12.92
N VAL A 315 -6.65 -14.64 13.15
CA VAL A 315 -7.62 -15.48 13.87
C VAL A 315 -7.92 -14.89 15.24
N PHE A 316 -6.89 -14.67 16.07
CA PHE A 316 -7.06 -14.20 17.43
C PHE A 316 -7.80 -12.85 17.48
N ARG A 317 -7.46 -11.95 16.55
CA ARG A 317 -8.15 -10.67 16.38
C ARG A 317 -9.63 -10.86 16.03
N SER A 318 -9.95 -11.76 15.10
CA SER A 318 -11.34 -12.03 14.71
C SER A 318 -12.15 -12.61 15.87
N ILE A 319 -11.55 -13.47 16.69
CA ILE A 319 -12.17 -14.01 17.91
C ILE A 319 -12.49 -12.87 18.88
N ILE A 320 -11.52 -11.99 19.17
CA ILE A 320 -11.74 -10.82 20.04
C ILE A 320 -12.84 -9.92 19.49
N TYR A 321 -12.83 -9.65 18.18
CA TYR A 321 -13.81 -8.78 17.55
C TYR A 321 -15.24 -9.35 17.64
N ILE A 322 -15.41 -10.65 17.34
CA ILE A 322 -16.70 -11.33 17.44
C ILE A 322 -17.17 -11.37 18.89
N PHE A 323 -16.28 -11.69 19.83
CA PHE A 323 -16.60 -11.70 21.26
C PHE A 323 -17.06 -10.32 21.74
N LEU A 324 -16.31 -9.26 21.41
CA LEU A 324 -16.65 -7.90 21.81
C LEU A 324 -17.98 -7.44 21.22
N THR A 325 -18.21 -7.69 19.93
CA THR A 325 -19.47 -7.29 19.27
C THR A 325 -20.68 -8.04 19.82
N LYS A 326 -20.55 -9.35 20.08
CA LYS A 326 -21.61 -10.15 20.74
C LYS A 326 -21.86 -9.71 22.17
N THR A 327 -20.80 -9.44 22.93
CA THR A 327 -20.91 -8.92 24.31
C THR A 327 -21.65 -7.57 24.30
N ILE A 328 -21.26 -6.64 23.43
CA ILE A 328 -21.91 -5.33 23.33
C ILE A 328 -23.38 -5.46 22.92
N MET A 329 -23.71 -6.29 21.92
CA MET A 329 -25.12 -6.52 21.55
C MET A 329 -25.92 -7.16 22.68
N ALA A 330 -25.31 -8.09 23.41
CA ALA A 330 -25.94 -8.70 24.56
C ALA A 330 -26.27 -7.64 25.63
N PHE A 331 -25.36 -6.71 25.92
CA PHE A 331 -25.62 -5.63 26.88
C PHE A 331 -26.61 -4.57 26.38
N ILE A 332 -26.62 -4.23 25.09
CA ILE A 332 -27.47 -3.17 24.55
C ILE A 332 -28.89 -3.66 24.25
N PHE A 333 -29.03 -4.90 23.79
CA PHE A 333 -30.31 -5.42 23.29
C PHE A 333 -30.82 -6.59 24.14
N GLU A 334 -30.00 -7.62 24.34
CA GLU A 334 -30.48 -8.88 24.95
C GLU A 334 -30.79 -8.69 26.45
N LEU A 335 -29.93 -8.00 27.18
CA LEU A 335 -30.10 -7.78 28.62
C LEU A 335 -31.28 -6.85 28.92
N PRO A 336 -31.49 -5.71 28.23
CA PRO A 336 -32.72 -4.91 28.39
C PRO A 336 -33.98 -5.67 27.98
N TYR A 337 -33.91 -6.50 26.93
CA TYR A 337 -35.05 -7.31 26.51
C TYR A 337 -35.44 -8.32 27.60
N GLU A 338 -34.48 -9.05 28.17
CA GLU A 338 -34.73 -9.98 29.27
C GLU A 338 -35.29 -9.27 30.51
N LEU A 339 -34.77 -8.10 30.86
CA LEU A 339 -35.26 -7.33 31.99
C LEU A 339 -36.67 -6.76 31.80
N ILE A 340 -37.02 -6.30 30.59
CA ILE A 340 -38.30 -5.61 30.32
C ILE A 340 -39.43 -6.59 30.00
N PHE A 341 -39.13 -7.67 29.27
CA PHE A 341 -40.16 -8.57 28.75
C PHE A 341 -40.23 -9.92 29.48
N LEU A 342 -39.14 -10.34 30.13
CA LEU A 342 -39.05 -11.65 30.78
C LEU A 342 -38.95 -11.55 32.31
N ASP A 343 -38.70 -10.37 32.89
CA ASP A 343 -38.56 -10.10 34.34
C ASP A 343 -37.46 -10.90 35.08
N HIS A 344 -36.67 -11.70 34.37
CA HIS A 344 -35.53 -12.44 34.92
C HIS A 344 -34.43 -12.64 33.86
N ILE A 345 -33.19 -12.65 34.31
CA ILE A 345 -32.02 -12.88 33.45
C ILE A 345 -31.70 -14.38 33.46
N ILE A 346 -31.71 -15.01 32.29
CA ILE A 346 -31.27 -16.41 32.17
C ILE A 346 -29.82 -16.41 31.69
N LEU A 347 -28.90 -16.58 32.66
CA LEU A 347 -27.46 -16.47 32.39
C LEU A 347 -26.94 -17.49 31.36
N LEU A 348 -27.56 -18.67 31.27
CA LEU A 348 -27.10 -19.75 30.40
C LEU A 348 -27.30 -19.43 28.89
N PRO A 349 -28.50 -19.08 28.39
CA PRO A 349 -28.68 -18.59 27.02
C PRO A 349 -27.78 -17.41 26.65
N LEU A 350 -27.66 -16.43 27.57
CA LEU A 350 -26.81 -15.25 27.37
C LEU A 350 -25.33 -15.65 27.21
N ALA A 351 -24.83 -16.52 28.09
CA ALA A 351 -23.46 -17.03 28.02
C ALA A 351 -23.22 -17.83 26.74
N ILE A 352 -24.15 -18.70 26.34
CA ILE A 352 -24.03 -19.48 25.11
C ILE A 352 -23.97 -18.54 23.90
N ASN A 353 -24.85 -17.55 23.79
CA ASN A 353 -24.88 -16.65 22.64
C ASN A 353 -23.57 -15.84 22.49
N VAL A 354 -23.00 -15.40 23.62
CA VAL A 354 -21.74 -14.64 23.65
C VAL A 354 -20.53 -15.54 23.36
N ILE A 355 -20.47 -16.75 23.92
CA ILE A 355 -19.26 -17.61 23.92
C ILE A 355 -19.22 -18.56 22.72
N PHE A 356 -20.37 -19.01 22.19
CA PHE A 356 -20.45 -20.04 21.16
C PHE A 356 -19.63 -19.68 19.91
N HIS A 357 -19.78 -18.45 19.39
CA HIS A 357 -19.09 -18.02 18.17
C HIS A 357 -17.55 -17.93 18.35
N PRO A 358 -17.02 -17.28 19.42
CA PRO A 358 -15.60 -17.34 19.75
C PRO A 358 -15.03 -18.75 19.85
N VAL A 359 -15.73 -19.67 20.53
CA VAL A 359 -15.28 -21.07 20.71
C VAL A 359 -15.25 -21.82 19.39
N LEU A 360 -16.30 -21.68 18.56
CA LEU A 360 -16.34 -22.29 17.24
C LEU A 360 -15.17 -21.80 16.36
N MET A 361 -14.90 -20.49 16.37
CA MET A 361 -13.78 -19.92 15.61
C MET A 361 -12.42 -20.38 16.13
N ALA A 362 -12.26 -20.55 17.45
CA ALA A 362 -11.05 -21.12 18.03
C ALA A 362 -10.82 -22.58 17.57
N LEU A 363 -11.88 -23.40 17.55
CA LEU A 363 -11.82 -24.78 17.05
C LEU A 363 -11.44 -24.84 15.56
N ILE A 364 -12.09 -24.02 14.73
CA ILE A 364 -11.77 -23.93 13.29
C ILE A 364 -10.30 -23.53 13.12
N ALA A 365 -9.83 -22.53 13.86
CA ALA A 365 -8.46 -22.06 13.74
C ALA A 365 -7.41 -23.10 14.11
N THR A 366 -7.65 -23.89 15.16
CA THR A 366 -6.76 -25.01 15.52
C THR A 366 -6.70 -26.10 14.44
N SER A 367 -7.73 -26.17 13.57
CA SER A 367 -7.79 -27.12 12.46
C SER A 367 -7.05 -26.64 11.20
N ILE A 368 -6.66 -25.36 11.12
CA ILE A 368 -5.95 -24.83 9.97
C ILE A 368 -4.48 -25.28 10.02
N LYS A 369 -4.10 -26.22 9.16
CA LYS A 369 -2.69 -26.57 8.93
C LYS A 369 -2.08 -25.56 7.97
N VAL A 370 -1.02 -24.88 8.41
CA VAL A 370 -0.16 -24.12 7.51
C VAL A 370 0.59 -25.13 6.65
N PRO A 371 0.67 -24.96 5.31
CA PRO A 371 1.52 -25.81 4.48
C PRO A 371 2.96 -25.72 4.99
N THR A 372 3.48 -26.84 5.49
CA THR A 372 4.87 -26.99 5.93
C THR A 372 5.76 -27.35 4.76
#